data_AF-A0A6P5RIS2-F1
#
_entry.id   AF-A0A6P5RIS2-F1
#
_cell.length_a   1.000
_cell.length_b   1.000
_cell.length_c   1.000
_cell.angle_alpha   90.00
_cell.angle_beta   90.00
_cell.angle_gamma   90.00
#
_symmetry.space_group_name_H-M   'P 1'
#
loop_
_entity.id
_entity.type
_entity.pdbx_description
1 polymer ?
#
loop_
_entity_poly.entity_id
_entity_poly.type
_entity_poly.pdbx_seq_one_letter_code
_entity_poly.pdbx_strand_id
1 'polypeptide(L)'
;MKLELLKRHHRPVSKDDNGFSSSMDSFTIKEIRSGSGKGKGIPQSLRAFARVQCCTSPQELSDLVEEAAQHDGRLARRPLTNNCREIKAHQMLISTLTQLAEDYDASVKSLGPVSSPVTCERLSHRRQMAQDLLSGELRILESASAWLKNYCATLMASDCHRDGVCSTKLPRSRTERGEM
;
A
#
# COMPACT_ATOMS: atom_id res chain seq x y z
N MET A 1 10.05 -1.32 32.29
CA MET A 1 11.04 -0.42 31.66
C MET A 1 11.33 -0.70 30.17
N LYS A 2 12.01 -1.79 29.76
CA LYS A 2 12.35 -2.02 28.32
C LYS A 2 11.12 -2.22 27.42
N LEU A 3 10.13 -2.96 27.92
CA LEU A 3 8.83 -3.15 27.26
C LEU A 3 8.01 -1.86 27.17
N GLU A 4 8.14 -0.96 28.15
CA GLU A 4 7.43 0.32 28.15
C GLU A 4 8.04 1.30 27.15
N LEU A 5 9.37 1.30 26.99
CA LEU A 5 10.05 2.08 25.95
C LEU A 5 9.70 1.57 24.54
N LEU A 6 9.66 0.25 24.34
CA LEU A 6 9.22 -0.34 23.06
C LEU A 6 7.75 -0.01 22.76
N LYS A 7 6.86 -0.08 23.77
CA LYS A 7 5.45 0.34 23.67
C LYS A 7 5.30 1.83 23.34
N ARG A 8 6.18 2.68 23.88
CA ARG A 8 6.14 4.12 23.67
C ARG A 8 6.59 4.55 22.27
N HIS A 9 7.42 3.74 21.61
CA HIS A 9 8.11 4.18 20.40
C HIS A 9 7.65 3.52 19.09
N HIS A 10 7.03 2.33 19.06
CA HIS A 10 6.61 1.73 17.76
C HIS A 10 5.34 0.86 17.75
N ARG A 11 4.46 0.96 18.76
CA ARG A 11 3.17 0.27 18.67
C ARG A 11 2.14 0.96 19.58
N PRO A 12 1.11 1.64 19.04
CA PRO A 12 -0.06 1.91 19.83
C PRO A 12 -0.63 0.53 20.18
N VAL A 13 -0.41 0.09 21.42
CA VAL A 13 -1.30 -0.90 22.02
C VAL A 13 -2.55 -0.10 22.33
N SER A 14 -3.46 0.00 21.37
CA SER A 14 -4.83 0.36 21.72
C SER A 14 -5.29 -0.74 22.68
N LYS A 15 -5.52 -0.37 23.93
CA LYS A 15 -6.42 -1.15 24.77
C LYS A 15 -7.78 -0.91 24.16
N ASP A 16 -8.43 -1.98 23.70
CA ASP A 16 -9.86 -1.89 23.47
C ASP A 16 -10.58 -1.65 24.80
N ASP A 17 -11.83 -1.21 24.75
CA ASP A 17 -12.68 -1.02 25.94
C ASP A 17 -12.87 -2.32 26.75
N ASN A 18 -12.40 -3.46 26.22
CA ASN A 18 -12.48 -4.79 26.82
C ASN A 18 -11.17 -5.24 27.50
N GLY A 19 -10.11 -4.42 27.49
CA GLY A 19 -8.87 -4.71 28.20
C GLY A 19 -7.99 -5.80 27.57
N PHE A 20 -8.27 -6.23 26.33
CA PHE A 20 -7.37 -7.11 25.61
C PHE A 20 -6.17 -6.31 25.11
N SER A 21 -4.96 -6.77 25.44
CA SER A 21 -3.77 -6.29 24.76
C SER A 21 -3.90 -6.71 23.30
N SER A 22 -4.11 -5.76 22.39
CA SER A 22 -4.04 -6.01 20.96
C SER A 22 -2.61 -6.42 20.58
N SER A 23 -2.28 -7.68 20.83
CA SER A 23 -1.28 -8.42 20.07
C SER A 23 -1.82 -8.71 18.65
N MET A 24 -2.85 -7.97 18.20
CA MET A 24 -3.63 -8.17 16.99
C MET A 24 -2.72 -8.22 15.78
N ASP A 25 -3.04 -9.17 14.93
CA ASP A 25 -2.35 -9.62 13.73
C ASP A 25 -1.65 -8.49 12.97
N SER A 26 -0.37 -8.70 12.64
CA SER A 26 0.43 -7.76 11.87
C SER A 26 0.73 -8.29 10.47
N PHE A 27 0.84 -7.38 9.52
CA PHE A 27 1.37 -7.67 8.20
C PHE A 27 2.86 -7.36 8.17
N THR A 28 3.67 -8.26 7.60
CA THR A 28 5.09 -8.01 7.39
C THR A 28 5.33 -7.59 5.95
N ILE A 29 5.85 -6.38 5.77
CA ILE A 29 6.29 -5.87 4.46
C ILE A 29 7.81 -6.03 4.38
N LYS A 30 8.29 -6.60 3.29
CA LYS A 30 9.73 -6.81 3.05
C LYS A 30 10.08 -6.36 1.65
N GLU A 31 11.27 -5.79 1.51
CA GLU A 31 11.87 -5.54 0.21
C GLU A 31 12.30 -6.90 -0.39
N ILE A 32 11.73 -7.24 -1.56
CA ILE A 32 12.10 -8.46 -2.28
C ILE A 32 12.77 -8.05 -3.59
N ARG A 33 14.06 -8.36 -3.71
CA ARG A 33 14.80 -8.17 -4.96
C ARG A 33 14.18 -9.03 -6.05
N SER A 34 13.90 -8.41 -7.19
CA SER A 34 13.48 -9.10 -8.41
C SER A 34 14.59 -8.99 -9.44
N GLY A 35 14.91 -10.10 -10.12
CA GLY A 35 15.90 -10.11 -11.20
C GLY A 35 15.52 -9.22 -12.39
N SER A 36 14.25 -8.79 -12.49
CA SER A 36 13.74 -7.90 -13.53
C SER A 36 13.73 -6.41 -13.16
N GLY A 37 14.27 -6.02 -11.99
CA GLY A 37 14.29 -4.64 -11.52
C GLY A 37 12.93 -4.08 -11.04
N LYS A 38 11.81 -4.71 -11.44
CA LYS A 38 10.47 -4.39 -10.94
C LYS A 38 10.22 -5.13 -9.62
N GLY A 39 9.98 -4.40 -8.53
CA GLY A 39 9.63 -4.98 -7.22
C GLY A 39 8.38 -5.89 -7.28
N LYS A 40 8.27 -6.86 -6.36
CA LYS A 40 7.19 -7.87 -6.36
C LYS A 40 5.81 -7.38 -5.86
N GLY A 41 5.69 -6.10 -5.51
CA GLY A 41 4.48 -5.50 -4.95
C GLY A 41 4.24 -5.82 -3.48
N ILE A 42 3.08 -5.41 -2.97
CA ILE A 42 2.70 -5.63 -1.57
C ILE A 42 2.26 -7.08 -1.29
N PRO A 43 2.32 -7.55 -0.03
CA PRO A 43 1.81 -8.87 0.34
C PRO A 43 0.35 -9.06 -0.08
N GLN A 44 0.03 -10.23 -0.62
CA GLN A 44 -1.33 -10.57 -1.05
C GLN A 44 -2.32 -10.49 0.13
N SER A 45 -1.92 -10.93 1.32
CA SER A 45 -2.77 -10.81 2.52
C SER A 45 -3.12 -9.37 2.84
N LEU A 46 -2.15 -8.45 2.76
CA LEU A 46 -2.37 -7.01 2.98
C LEU A 46 -3.31 -6.42 1.92
N ARG A 47 -3.16 -6.84 0.66
CA ARG A 47 -4.03 -6.40 -0.44
C ARG A 47 -5.47 -6.90 -0.25
N ALA A 48 -5.66 -8.15 0.15
CA ALA A 48 -6.99 -8.71 0.44
C ALA A 48 -7.64 -7.96 1.61
N PHE A 49 -6.87 -7.76 2.69
CA PHE A 49 -7.31 -7.00 3.86
C PHE A 49 -7.81 -5.61 3.47
N ALA A 50 -7.02 -4.86 2.69
CA ALA A 50 -7.40 -3.51 2.29
C ALA A 50 -8.71 -3.45 1.49
N ARG A 51 -8.98 -4.46 0.65
CA ARG A 51 -10.22 -4.54 -0.11
C ARG A 51 -11.43 -4.75 0.79
N VAL A 52 -11.34 -5.70 1.71
CA VAL A 52 -12.41 -5.98 2.68
C VAL A 52 -12.63 -4.77 3.59
N GLN A 53 -11.55 -4.16 4.08
CA GLN A 53 -11.61 -3.00 4.98
C GLN A 53 -12.25 -1.76 4.34
N CYS A 54 -12.17 -1.61 3.02
CA CYS A 54 -12.74 -0.48 2.30
C CYS A 54 -14.19 -0.66 1.84
N CYS A 55 -14.78 -1.85 2.06
CA CYS A 55 -16.21 -2.08 1.85
C CYS A 55 -17.03 -1.27 2.86
N THR A 56 -17.97 -0.47 2.36
CA THR A 56 -18.87 0.34 3.19
C THR A 56 -20.31 -0.17 3.20
N SER A 57 -20.60 -1.26 2.48
CA SER A 57 -21.91 -1.92 2.52
C SER A 57 -21.80 -3.44 2.36
N PRO A 58 -22.83 -4.20 2.80
CA PRO A 58 -22.88 -5.64 2.59
C PRO A 58 -22.83 -6.05 1.11
N GLN A 59 -23.40 -5.21 0.22
CA GLN A 59 -23.37 -5.47 -1.22
C GLN A 59 -21.94 -5.47 -1.76
N GLU A 60 -21.11 -4.51 -1.34
CA GLU A 60 -19.71 -4.46 -1.80
C GLU A 60 -18.93 -5.71 -1.37
N LEU A 61 -19.26 -6.26 -0.20
CA LEU A 61 -18.66 -7.51 0.28
C LEU A 61 -19.17 -8.71 -0.52
N SER A 62 -20.46 -8.75 -0.85
CA SER A 62 -21.04 -9.76 -1.75
C SER A 62 -20.35 -9.74 -3.12
N ASP A 63 -20.17 -8.55 -3.69
CA ASP A 63 -19.49 -8.38 -4.98
C ASP A 63 -18.06 -8.94 -4.94
N LEU A 64 -17.31 -8.74 -3.82
CA LEU A 64 -15.98 -9.32 -3.65
C LEU A 64 -16.01 -10.86 -3.61
N VAL A 65 -17.01 -11.45 -2.93
CA VAL A 65 -17.20 -12.91 -2.87
C VAL A 65 -17.53 -13.47 -4.25
N GLU A 66 -18.44 -12.82 -4.97
CA GLU A 66 -18.81 -13.20 -6.33
C GLU A 66 -17.61 -13.12 -7.29
N GLU A 67 -16.85 -12.03 -7.24
CA GLU A 67 -15.66 -11.86 -8.09
C GLU A 67 -14.57 -12.90 -7.75
N ALA A 68 -14.39 -13.23 -6.46
CA ALA A 68 -13.49 -14.31 -6.06
C ALA A 68 -13.96 -15.67 -6.61
N ALA A 69 -15.27 -15.95 -6.54
CA ALA A 69 -15.86 -17.20 -7.03
C ALA A 69 -15.77 -17.36 -8.55
N GLN A 70 -15.81 -16.26 -9.31
CA GLN A 70 -15.59 -16.25 -10.77
C GLN A 70 -14.12 -16.48 -11.16
N HIS A 71 -13.21 -16.42 -10.19
CA HIS A 71 -11.78 -16.63 -10.39
C HIS A 71 -11.31 -17.86 -9.57
N ASP A 72 -10.08 -17.84 -9.07
CA ASP A 72 -9.52 -18.98 -8.31
C ASP A 72 -9.87 -18.93 -6.80
N GLY A 73 -10.94 -18.22 -6.42
CA GLY A 73 -11.35 -18.02 -5.03
C GLY A 73 -10.47 -17.04 -4.25
N ARG A 74 -9.41 -16.49 -4.87
CA ARG A 74 -8.43 -15.65 -4.17
C ARG A 74 -8.64 -14.19 -4.51
N LEU A 75 -9.00 -13.41 -3.50
CA LEU A 75 -9.17 -11.96 -3.64
C LEU A 75 -7.89 -11.32 -4.18
N ALA A 76 -6.76 -11.40 -3.49
CA ALA A 76 -5.59 -10.56 -3.78
C ALA A 76 -4.73 -10.91 -5.01
N ARG A 77 -5.05 -11.97 -5.78
CA ARG A 77 -4.18 -12.42 -6.88
C ARG A 77 -4.22 -11.49 -8.08
N ARG A 78 -5.40 -10.94 -8.38
CA ARG A 78 -5.66 -10.08 -9.55
C ARG A 78 -6.22 -8.73 -9.11
N PRO A 79 -6.05 -7.65 -9.91
CA PRO A 79 -6.81 -6.42 -9.73
C PRO A 79 -8.31 -6.71 -9.69
N LEU A 80 -9.06 -5.93 -8.91
CA LEU A 80 -10.52 -6.00 -8.97
C LEU A 80 -11.02 -5.48 -10.32
N THR A 81 -12.15 -6.01 -10.77
CA THR A 81 -12.85 -5.58 -11.97
C THR A 81 -13.31 -4.13 -11.84
N ASN A 82 -13.75 -3.74 -10.64
CA ASN A 82 -14.02 -2.36 -10.30
C ASN A 82 -12.70 -1.66 -9.89
N ASN A 83 -12.08 -0.98 -10.86
CA ASN A 83 -10.83 -0.26 -10.65
C ASN A 83 -10.95 0.86 -9.60
N CYS A 84 -12.10 1.55 -9.51
CA CYS A 84 -12.32 2.56 -8.46
C CYS A 84 -12.22 1.96 -7.05
N ARG A 85 -12.79 0.77 -6.83
CA ARG A 85 -12.68 0.06 -5.54
C ARG A 85 -11.26 -0.42 -5.28
N GLU A 86 -10.56 -0.90 -6.30
CA GLU A 86 -9.15 -1.28 -6.19
C GLU A 86 -8.29 -0.10 -5.77
N ILE A 87 -8.46 1.05 -6.43
CA ILE A 87 -7.75 2.29 -6.13
C ILE A 87 -8.07 2.77 -4.72
N LYS A 88 -9.34 2.77 -4.30
CA LYS A 88 -9.74 3.16 -2.93
C LYS A 88 -9.03 2.30 -1.87
N ALA A 89 -8.98 0.99 -2.06
CA ALA A 89 -8.26 0.08 -1.17
C ALA A 89 -6.75 0.41 -1.10
N HIS A 90 -6.14 0.72 -2.23
CA HIS A 90 -4.71 1.05 -2.28
C HIS A 90 -4.42 2.45 -1.74
N GLN A 91 -5.32 3.42 -1.90
CA GLN A 91 -5.22 4.75 -1.31
C GLN A 91 -5.24 4.70 0.21
N MET A 92 -6.10 3.87 0.80
CA MET A 92 -6.10 3.63 2.25
C MET A 92 -4.73 3.15 2.73
N LEU A 93 -4.14 2.15 2.05
CA LEU A 93 -2.80 1.67 2.37
C LEU A 93 -1.72 2.74 2.19
N ILE A 94 -1.79 3.54 1.12
CA ILE A 94 -0.85 4.65 0.88
C ILE A 94 -0.88 5.64 2.04
N SER A 95 -2.08 6.05 2.49
CA SER A 95 -2.24 6.96 3.62
C SER A 95 -1.63 6.38 4.89
N THR A 96 -1.93 5.12 5.22
CA THR A 96 -1.38 4.46 6.41
C THR A 96 0.15 4.33 6.34
N LEU A 97 0.70 3.89 5.21
CA LEU A 97 2.16 3.73 5.05
C LEU A 97 2.89 5.08 5.06
N THR A 98 2.28 6.13 4.52
CA THR A 98 2.87 7.48 4.54
C THR A 98 2.90 8.04 5.95
N GLN A 99 1.82 7.90 6.72
CA GLN A 99 1.79 8.31 8.12
C GLN A 99 2.84 7.53 8.95
N LEU A 100 2.93 6.22 8.76
CA LEU A 100 3.95 5.41 9.43
C LEU A 100 5.36 5.86 9.03
N ALA A 101 5.61 6.19 7.77
CA ALA A 101 6.91 6.68 7.34
C ALA A 101 7.27 8.01 8.03
N GLU A 102 6.32 8.93 8.16
CA GLU A 102 6.52 10.20 8.88
C GLU A 102 6.83 9.98 10.36
N ASP A 103 6.13 9.06 11.03
CA ASP A 103 6.37 8.72 12.43
C ASP A 103 7.77 8.11 12.63
N TYR A 104 8.22 7.28 11.68
CA TYR A 104 9.55 6.70 11.68
C TYR A 104 10.63 7.73 11.42
N ASP A 105 10.45 8.63 10.45
CA ASP A 105 11.37 9.73 10.17
C ASP A 105 11.52 10.67 11.39
N ALA A 106 10.41 11.01 12.06
CA ALA A 106 10.43 11.75 13.32
C ALA A 106 11.21 11.00 14.41
N SER A 107 11.03 9.67 14.50
CA SER A 107 11.75 8.83 15.47
C SER A 107 13.26 8.79 15.18
N VAL A 108 13.67 8.66 13.91
CA VAL A 108 15.08 8.74 13.51
C VAL A 108 15.69 10.08 13.88
N LYS A 109 14.99 11.19 13.59
CA LYS A 109 15.44 12.54 13.94
C LYS A 109 15.58 12.74 15.46
N SER A 110 14.70 12.12 16.25
CA SER A 110 14.74 12.21 17.72
C SER A 110 15.94 11.52 18.37
N LEU A 111 16.58 10.55 17.69
CA LEU A 111 17.77 9.84 18.20
C LEU A 111 19.03 10.73 18.24
N GLY A 112 19.00 11.89 17.57
CA GLY A 112 20.10 12.83 17.48
C GLY A 112 21.28 12.33 16.61
N PRO A 113 22.29 13.18 16.32
CA PRO A 113 23.43 12.77 15.50
C PRO A 113 24.25 11.66 16.16
N VAL A 114 24.75 10.71 15.35
CA VAL A 114 25.69 9.67 15.79
C VAL A 114 26.96 10.30 16.40
N SER A 115 27.39 11.42 15.83
CA SER A 115 28.58 12.17 16.21
C SER A 115 28.47 12.95 17.52
N SER A 116 27.29 12.93 18.16
CA SER A 116 27.13 13.57 19.47
C SER A 116 28.04 12.87 20.50
N PRO A 117 28.86 13.61 21.27
CA PRO A 117 29.80 13.01 22.20
C PRO A 117 29.03 12.23 23.28
N VAL A 118 29.08 10.91 23.19
CA VAL A 118 28.53 10.01 24.21
C VAL A 118 29.67 9.59 25.10
N THR A 119 29.51 9.74 26.41
CA THR A 119 30.52 9.34 27.40
C THR A 119 30.76 7.81 27.45
N CYS A 120 29.96 7.02 26.72
CA CYS A 120 30.01 5.57 26.71
C CYS A 120 29.90 5.02 25.27
N GLU A 121 30.96 4.34 24.82
CA GLU A 121 31.06 3.68 23.50
C GLU A 121 29.95 2.64 23.25
N ARG A 122 29.47 1.98 24.30
CA ARG A 122 28.33 1.05 24.17
C ARG A 122 27.03 1.76 23.76
N LEU A 123 26.84 2.99 24.24
CA LEU A 123 25.65 3.78 23.94
C LEU A 123 25.70 4.35 22.52
N SER A 124 26.87 4.75 22.02
CA SER A 124 27.02 5.18 20.63
C SER A 124 26.73 4.02 19.65
N HIS A 125 27.25 2.81 19.92
CA HIS A 125 26.94 1.62 19.12
C HIS A 125 25.45 1.30 19.11
N ARG A 126 24.78 1.33 20.26
CA ARG A 126 23.32 1.08 20.33
C ARG A 126 22.51 2.14 19.60
N ARG A 127 22.93 3.41 19.65
CA ARG A 127 22.30 4.49 18.89
C ARG A 127 22.45 4.26 17.39
N GLN A 128 23.64 3.90 16.92
CA GLN A 128 23.89 3.58 15.52
C GLN A 128 22.99 2.43 15.06
N MET A 129 22.95 1.31 15.82
CA MET A 129 22.09 0.17 15.50
C MET A 129 20.62 0.56 15.41
N ALA A 130 20.14 1.42 16.31
CA ALA A 130 18.76 1.90 16.28
C ALA A 130 18.49 2.77 15.04
N GLN A 131 19.42 3.67 14.69
CA GLN A 131 19.30 4.48 13.48
C GLN A 131 19.30 3.63 12.21
N ASP A 132 20.19 2.66 12.10
CA ASP A 132 20.27 1.77 10.94
C ASP A 132 18.97 0.96 10.80
N LEU A 133 18.44 0.44 11.90
CA LEU A 133 17.17 -0.30 11.92
C LEU A 133 16.01 0.59 11.45
N LEU A 134 15.82 1.74 12.08
CA LEU A 134 14.71 2.64 11.77
C LEU A 134 14.81 3.20 10.35
N SER A 135 16.02 3.53 9.89
CA SER A 135 16.25 4.00 8.51
C SER A 135 15.96 2.89 7.50
N GLY A 136 16.30 1.64 7.83
CA GLY A 136 15.97 0.47 7.01
C GLY A 136 14.45 0.25 6.92
N GLU A 137 13.74 0.34 8.03
CA GLU A 137 12.27 0.21 8.07
C GLU A 137 11.58 1.37 7.32
N LEU A 138 12.04 2.61 7.52
CA LEU A 138 11.57 3.78 6.78
C LEU A 138 11.68 3.57 5.26
N ARG A 139 12.85 3.12 4.78
CA ARG A 139 13.08 2.84 3.37
C ARG A 139 12.09 1.81 2.80
N ILE A 140 11.76 0.78 3.59
CA ILE A 140 10.77 -0.23 3.18
C ILE A 140 9.38 0.39 3.04
N LEU A 141 8.97 1.24 3.99
CA LEU A 141 7.68 1.93 3.96
C LEU A 141 7.57 2.88 2.75
N GLU A 142 8.61 3.67 2.49
CA GLU A 142 8.68 4.56 1.33
C GLU A 142 8.60 3.79 0.01
N SER A 143 9.36 2.69 -0.09
CA SER A 143 9.35 1.81 -1.27
C SER A 143 7.95 1.23 -1.53
N ALA A 144 7.28 0.74 -0.48
CA ALA A 144 5.93 0.20 -0.58
C ALA A 144 4.91 1.28 -0.99
N SER A 145 4.97 2.46 -0.37
CA SER A 145 4.11 3.60 -0.71
C SER A 145 4.31 4.06 -2.16
N ALA A 146 5.56 4.16 -2.62
CA ALA A 146 5.88 4.51 -4.01
C ALA A 146 5.37 3.45 -4.99
N TRP A 147 5.53 2.16 -4.68
CA TRP A 147 4.99 1.08 -5.51
C TRP A 147 3.46 1.19 -5.64
N LEU A 148 2.74 1.42 -4.54
CA LEU A 148 1.29 1.58 -4.54
C LEU A 148 0.85 2.81 -5.35
N LYS A 149 1.54 3.95 -5.21
CA LYS A 149 1.26 5.17 -5.99
C LYS A 149 1.40 4.91 -7.49
N ASN A 150 2.49 4.25 -7.90
CA ASN A 150 2.72 3.89 -9.30
C ASN A 150 1.69 2.89 -9.83
N TYR A 151 1.30 1.93 -8.99
CA TYR A 151 0.25 0.96 -9.30
C TYR A 151 -1.11 1.65 -9.55
N CYS A 152 -1.53 2.54 -8.64
CA CYS A 152 -2.76 3.32 -8.81
C CYS A 152 -2.72 4.22 -10.06
N ALA A 153 -1.59 4.88 -10.33
CA ALA A 153 -1.42 5.69 -11.54
C ALA A 153 -1.57 4.86 -12.82
N THR A 154 -1.02 3.65 -12.83
CA THR A 154 -1.15 2.72 -13.96
C THR A 154 -2.61 2.29 -14.19
N LEU A 155 -3.35 2.04 -13.11
CA LEU A 155 -4.77 1.69 -13.20
C LEU A 155 -5.60 2.85 -13.76
N MET A 156 -5.39 4.07 -13.25
CA MET A 156 -6.07 5.27 -13.76
C MET A 156 -5.81 5.51 -15.25
N ALA A 157 -4.57 5.29 -15.70
CA ALA A 157 -4.21 5.38 -17.11
C ALA A 157 -4.82 4.28 -17.98
N SER A 158 -5.14 3.12 -17.40
CA SER A 158 -5.81 2.03 -18.13
C SER A 158 -7.32 2.23 -18.26
N ASP A 159 -7.95 2.97 -17.34
CA ASP A 159 -9.37 3.30 -17.41
C ASP A 159 -9.66 4.37 -18.46
N CYS A 160 -8.81 5.39 -18.60
CA CYS A 160 -9.00 6.41 -19.64
C CYS A 160 -8.87 5.88 -21.07
N HIS A 161 -8.22 4.73 -21.28
CA HIS A 161 -8.21 4.03 -22.58
C HIS A 161 -9.48 3.22 -22.85
N ARG A 162 -10.23 2.81 -21.82
CA ARG A 162 -11.51 2.11 -21.99
C ARG A 162 -12.66 3.05 -22.33
N ASP A 163 -12.61 4.29 -21.84
CA ASP A 163 -13.63 5.32 -22.13
C ASP A 163 -13.37 6.09 -23.45
N GLY A 164 -12.27 5.80 -24.16
CA GLY A 164 -11.84 6.49 -25.37
C GLY A 164 -12.41 5.97 -26.69
N VAL A 165 -13.24 4.92 -26.72
CA VAL A 165 -13.88 4.41 -27.95
C VAL A 165 -15.26 5.04 -28.12
N CYS A 166 -15.32 6.38 -28.24
CA CYS A 166 -16.49 7.05 -28.80
C CYS A 166 -16.33 7.13 -30.32
N SER A 167 -17.19 6.40 -31.02
CA SER A 167 -17.22 6.29 -32.47
C SER A 167 -17.33 7.65 -33.16
N THR A 168 -16.30 8.07 -33.89
CA THR A 168 -16.46 8.91 -35.07
C THR A 168 -16.31 8.03 -36.31
N LYS A 169 -17.39 7.28 -36.62
CA LYS A 169 -17.58 6.79 -37.98
C LYS A 169 -17.78 8.02 -38.87
N LEU A 170 -16.76 8.33 -39.67
CA LEU A 170 -16.89 9.23 -40.81
C LEU A 170 -18.00 8.69 -41.74
N PRO A 171 -19.02 9.48 -42.13
CA PRO A 171 -19.99 9.01 -43.09
C PRO A 171 -19.31 8.88 -44.47
N ARG A 172 -19.31 7.66 -45.02
CA ARG A 172 -19.08 7.45 -46.45
C ARG A 172 -20.24 8.10 -47.21
N SER A 173 -19.96 9.23 -47.85
CA SER A 173 -20.83 9.82 -48.86
C SER A 173 -20.95 8.86 -50.05
N ARG A 174 -22.14 8.27 -50.17
CA ARG A 174 -22.59 7.53 -51.33
C ARG A 174 -23.36 8.51 -52.21
N THR A 175 -22.78 8.90 -53.34
CA THR A 175 -23.52 9.57 -54.42
C THR A 175 -23.36 8.75 -55.67
N GLU A 176 -24.37 7.94 -55.96
CA GLU A 176 -24.63 7.34 -57.28
C GLU A 176 -25.42 8.34 -58.13
N ARG A 177 -25.01 8.51 -59.40
CA ARG A 177 -25.75 8.82 -60.64
C ARG A 177 -24.92 9.76 -61.54
N GLY A 178 -24.78 9.55 -62.84
CA GLY A 178 -25.39 8.55 -63.71
C GLY A 178 -24.81 8.68 -65.13
N GLU A 179 -24.98 7.61 -65.89
CA GLU A 179 -24.74 7.55 -67.33
C GLU A 179 -25.77 8.41 -68.08
N MET A 180 -25.29 9.29 -68.97
CA MET A 180 -25.61 9.39 -70.40
C MET A 180 -24.68 10.41 -71.04
#